data_AF-A0A1Q7BVQ7-F1
#
_entry.id   AF-A0A1Q7BVQ7-F1
#
_cell.length_a   1.000
_cell.length_b   1.000
_cell.length_c   1.000
_cell.angle_alpha   90.00
_cell.angle_beta   90.00
_cell.angle_gamma   90.00
#
_symmetry.space_group_name_H-M   'P 1'
#
loop_
_entity.id
_entity.type
_entity.pdbx_description
1 polymer ?
#
loop_
_entity_poly.entity_id
_entity_poly.type
_entity_poly.pdbx_seq_one_letter_code
_entity_poly.pdbx_strand_id
1 'polypeptide(L)'
;MRFTQIIRRRYAIRFAFLILAVAALFGVTIAPAGAQTAVPASVAAPRLAGTGICYNAYVGGIGWMGWACDGTVAGTTGRSLSIQAIKIVTTGLNGICARAHKLRFAGWMEQVCAPDDVELMLGSTGRSSPLSALMFDTGSGTLCAQVHMGFIGWMDQVCDRATITVGTPDRALDIQAIWLAV
;
A
#
# COMPACT_ATOMS: atom_id res chain seq x y z
N MET A 1 61.13 20.70 30.06
CA MET A 1 61.16 19.29 29.62
C MET A 1 61.28 19.25 28.10
N ARG A 2 62.08 18.34 27.53
CA ARG A 2 62.25 18.15 26.08
C ARG A 2 61.41 16.95 25.62
N PHE A 3 60.83 17.00 24.42
CA PHE A 3 60.67 15.88 23.45
C PHE A 3 59.92 16.41 22.20
N THR A 4 60.59 17.13 21.30
CA THR A 4 61.32 16.63 20.10
C THR A 4 60.40 16.34 18.90
N GLN A 5 60.42 17.27 17.94
CA GLN A 5 59.85 17.13 16.59
C GLN A 5 60.62 16.12 15.74
N ILE A 6 59.90 15.10 15.22
CA ILE A 6 60.32 13.96 14.40
C ILE A 6 59.06 13.52 13.60
N ILE A 7 59.05 13.17 12.30
CA ILE A 7 60.14 13.04 11.32
C ILE A 7 59.75 13.46 9.88
N ARG A 8 60.72 13.33 8.97
CA ARG A 8 60.78 13.54 7.50
C ARG A 8 59.66 12.81 6.72
N ARG A 9 59.02 13.41 5.70
CA ARG A 9 59.47 13.71 4.30
C ARG A 9 59.58 12.46 3.39
N ARG A 10 58.94 12.55 2.21
CA ARG A 10 58.92 11.63 1.04
C ARG A 10 58.01 10.40 1.20
N TYR A 11 56.96 10.33 0.38
CA TYR A 11 56.70 9.24 -0.58
C TYR A 11 55.63 9.67 -1.59
N ALA A 12 56.07 10.37 -2.64
CA ALA A 12 55.29 10.50 -3.86
C ALA A 12 55.46 9.19 -4.65
N ILE A 13 54.56 8.22 -4.45
CA ILE A 13 54.51 7.01 -5.26
C ILE A 13 53.11 6.89 -5.87
N ARG A 14 53.12 6.72 -7.20
CA ARG A 14 51.96 6.58 -8.06
C ARG A 14 51.15 5.34 -7.67
N PHE A 15 49.91 5.52 -7.24
CA PHE A 15 48.89 4.47 -7.29
C PHE A 15 47.81 4.88 -8.30
N ALA A 16 48.17 4.78 -9.57
CA ALA A 16 47.22 4.61 -10.65
C ALA A 16 47.06 3.09 -10.91
N PHE A 17 45.87 2.69 -11.38
CA PHE A 17 45.51 1.32 -11.74
C PHE A 17 45.44 0.30 -10.59
N LEU A 18 44.25 0.16 -9.98
CA LEU A 18 43.46 -1.08 -10.00
C LEU A 18 42.07 -0.85 -9.37
N ILE A 19 41.09 -0.39 -10.16
CA ILE A 19 39.67 -0.60 -9.82
C ILE A 19 39.26 -1.88 -10.55
N LEU A 20 39.46 -3.01 -9.87
CA LEU A 20 39.03 -4.31 -10.35
C LEU A 20 37.51 -4.39 -10.14
N ALA A 21 36.76 -4.46 -11.25
CA ALA A 21 35.31 -4.47 -11.20
C ALA A 21 34.79 -5.79 -10.58
N VAL A 22 34.39 -5.74 -9.31
CA VAL A 22 33.65 -6.83 -8.66
C VAL A 22 32.16 -6.69 -9.02
N ALA A 23 31.84 -7.02 -10.27
CA ALA A 23 30.48 -7.23 -10.73
C ALA A 23 30.28 -8.74 -11.00
N ALA A 24 29.11 -9.27 -10.63
CA ALA A 24 28.67 -10.67 -10.74
C ALA A 24 29.15 -11.67 -9.67
N LEU A 25 28.53 -11.63 -8.48
CA LEU A 25 28.31 -12.84 -7.65
C LEU A 25 26.93 -12.94 -6.96
N PHE A 26 26.02 -11.99 -7.19
CA PHE A 26 24.62 -12.14 -6.79
C PHE A 26 23.73 -12.24 -8.02
N GLY A 27 23.12 -13.42 -8.20
CA GLY A 27 22.11 -13.68 -9.22
C GLY A 27 20.77 -13.02 -8.90
N VAL A 28 20.77 -11.71 -8.68
CA VAL A 28 19.53 -10.93 -8.55
C VAL A 28 18.94 -10.78 -9.94
N THR A 29 18.05 -11.70 -10.30
CA THR A 29 17.12 -11.49 -11.41
C THR A 29 16.23 -10.31 -11.03
N ILE A 30 16.54 -9.13 -11.55
CA ILE A 30 15.63 -7.98 -11.46
C ILE A 30 14.40 -8.36 -12.28
N ALA A 31 13.36 -8.84 -11.62
CA ALA A 31 12.07 -8.99 -12.27
C ALA A 31 11.69 -7.60 -12.81
N PRO A 32 11.33 -7.47 -14.10
CA PRO A 32 10.85 -6.18 -14.59
C PRO A 32 9.63 -5.83 -13.75
N ALA A 33 9.65 -4.65 -13.11
CA ALA A 33 8.46 -4.11 -12.48
C ALA A 33 7.39 -4.02 -13.57
N GLY A 34 6.42 -4.94 -13.51
CA GLY A 34 5.47 -5.14 -14.59
C GLY A 34 4.78 -3.82 -14.89
N ALA A 35 5.07 -3.24 -16.05
CA ALA A 35 4.37 -2.06 -16.52
C ALA A 35 2.91 -2.48 -16.68
N GLN A 36 2.08 -2.06 -15.72
CA GLN A 36 0.66 -2.36 -15.71
C GLN A 36 0.08 -1.78 -17.00
N THR A 37 -0.21 -2.64 -17.97
CA THR A 37 -0.97 -2.27 -19.16
C THR A 37 -2.29 -1.73 -18.66
N ALA A 38 -2.53 -0.43 -18.86
CA ALA A 38 -3.70 0.24 -18.33
C ALA A 38 -4.97 -0.31 -18.99
N VAL A 39 -5.53 -1.36 -18.41
CA VAL A 39 -6.90 -1.79 -18.66
C VAL A 39 -7.77 -0.58 -18.37
N PRO A 40 -8.67 -0.17 -19.30
CA PRO A 40 -9.55 0.96 -19.05
C PRO A 40 -10.35 0.68 -17.78
N ALA A 41 -10.18 1.52 -16.76
CA ALA A 41 -10.82 1.36 -15.47
C ALA A 41 -12.34 1.21 -15.65
N SER A 42 -12.89 0.02 -15.36
CA SER A 42 -14.33 -0.20 -15.48
C SER A 42 -15.04 0.71 -14.48
N VAL A 43 -15.92 1.57 -14.98
CA VAL A 43 -16.65 2.53 -14.14
C VAL A 43 -17.63 1.80 -13.21
N ALA A 44 -18.15 0.65 -13.66
CA ALA A 44 -18.96 -0.25 -12.86
C ALA A 44 -18.08 -1.25 -12.08
N ALA A 45 -18.57 -1.66 -10.92
CA ALA A 45 -18.01 -2.74 -10.11
C ALA A 45 -18.05 -4.08 -10.86
N PRO A 46 -16.99 -4.92 -10.76
CA PRO A 46 -17.03 -6.27 -11.28
C PRO A 46 -18.13 -7.10 -10.60
N ARG A 47 -18.80 -7.97 -11.37
CA ARG A 47 -19.56 -9.08 -10.79
C ARG A 47 -18.63 -10.27 -10.65
N LEU A 48 -18.44 -10.70 -9.42
CA LEU A 48 -17.64 -11.88 -9.08
C LEU A 48 -18.52 -13.14 -9.14
N ALA A 49 -17.87 -14.30 -9.20
CA ALA A 49 -18.54 -15.60 -9.13
C ALA A 49 -17.88 -16.45 -8.04
N GLY A 50 -18.67 -17.02 -7.13
CA GLY A 50 -18.17 -17.80 -5.98
C GLY A 50 -18.03 -16.94 -4.73
N THR A 51 -16.82 -16.90 -4.16
CA THR A 51 -16.44 -16.02 -3.05
C THR A 51 -15.27 -15.16 -3.50
N GLY A 52 -15.29 -13.86 -3.22
CA GLY A 52 -14.24 -12.93 -3.66
C GLY A 52 -14.45 -11.49 -3.20
N ILE A 53 -13.41 -10.66 -3.32
CA ILE A 53 -13.46 -9.21 -3.05
C ILE A 53 -12.82 -8.39 -4.17
N CYS A 54 -13.54 -7.39 -4.67
CA CYS A 54 -13.02 -6.37 -5.58
C CYS A 54 -13.06 -4.98 -4.92
N TYR A 55 -12.04 -4.17 -5.22
CA TYR A 55 -11.84 -2.86 -4.64
C TYR A 55 -11.17 -1.90 -5.62
N ASN A 56 -11.56 -0.63 -5.58
CA ASN A 56 -11.02 0.43 -6.42
C ASN A 56 -10.54 1.57 -5.53
N ALA A 57 -9.28 1.97 -5.69
CA ALA A 57 -8.66 3.03 -4.89
C ALA A 57 -8.74 4.37 -5.62
N TYR A 58 -9.23 5.40 -4.93
CA TYR A 58 -9.09 6.80 -5.36
C TYR A 58 -7.80 7.37 -4.77
N VAL A 59 -6.81 7.60 -5.64
CA VAL A 59 -5.53 8.20 -5.26
C VAL A 59 -5.55 9.70 -5.54
N GLY A 60 -5.14 10.50 -4.55
CA GLY A 60 -5.08 11.95 -4.65
C GLY A 60 -4.23 12.41 -5.84
N GLY A 61 -4.77 13.27 -6.69
CA GLY A 61 -4.09 13.76 -7.90
C GLY A 61 -4.08 12.79 -9.09
N ILE A 62 -4.63 11.57 -8.95
CA ILE A 62 -4.82 10.60 -10.05
C ILE A 62 -6.30 10.37 -10.32
N GLY A 63 -7.09 10.10 -9.27
CA GLY A 63 -8.48 9.66 -9.39
C GLY A 63 -8.66 8.17 -9.06
N TRP A 64 -9.78 7.59 -9.49
CA TRP A 64 -10.04 6.16 -9.39
C TRP A 64 -9.08 5.39 -10.31
N MET A 65 -8.33 4.45 -9.76
CA MET A 65 -7.29 3.72 -10.50
C MET A 65 -7.82 2.50 -11.28
N GLY A 66 -9.07 2.11 -11.05
CA GLY A 66 -9.66 0.89 -11.60
C GLY A 66 -9.78 -0.18 -10.53
N TRP A 67 -10.54 -1.22 -10.84
CA TRP A 67 -10.82 -2.31 -9.90
C TRP A 67 -9.65 -3.30 -9.89
N ALA A 68 -9.09 -3.48 -8.70
CA ALA A 68 -8.32 -4.65 -8.35
C ALA A 68 -9.26 -5.66 -7.68
N CYS A 69 -8.92 -6.95 -7.74
CA CYS A 69 -9.62 -8.00 -7.01
C CYS A 69 -8.60 -8.98 -6.43
N ASP A 70 -9.00 -9.69 -5.38
CA ASP A 70 -8.37 -10.91 -4.84
C ASP A 70 -6.85 -11.00 -5.06
N GLY A 71 -6.09 -10.35 -4.18
CA GLY A 71 -4.64 -10.38 -4.18
C GLY A 71 -3.94 -9.42 -5.16
N THR A 72 -4.67 -8.53 -5.82
CA THR A 72 -4.12 -7.51 -6.74
C THR A 72 -3.96 -6.15 -6.05
N VAL A 73 -2.79 -5.51 -6.15
CA VAL A 73 -2.58 -4.19 -5.50
C VAL A 73 -3.42 -3.08 -6.15
N ALA A 74 -4.15 -2.31 -5.34
CA ALA A 74 -4.78 -1.04 -5.74
C ALA A 74 -4.07 0.15 -5.10
N GLY A 75 -3.87 1.23 -5.87
CA GLY A 75 -3.19 2.45 -5.42
C GLY A 75 -1.78 2.61 -5.99
N THR A 76 -0.88 3.27 -5.25
CA THR A 76 0.52 3.48 -5.67
C THR A 76 1.51 3.20 -4.55
N THR A 77 2.72 2.77 -4.89
CA THR A 77 3.80 2.53 -3.92
C THR A 77 4.95 3.50 -4.18
N GLY A 78 5.49 4.12 -3.12
CA GLY A 78 6.67 5.00 -3.21
C GLY A 78 6.51 6.31 -3.99
N ARG A 79 5.27 6.70 -4.34
CA ARG A 79 4.99 7.92 -5.13
C ARG A 79 4.59 9.15 -4.30
N SER A 80 4.48 9.01 -2.98
CA SER A 80 3.96 10.06 -2.08
C SER A 80 2.55 10.54 -2.44
N LEU A 81 1.74 9.63 -3.00
CA LEU A 81 0.34 9.87 -3.35
C LEU A 81 -0.56 8.94 -2.53
N SER A 82 -1.44 9.54 -1.73
CA SER A 82 -2.28 8.81 -0.78
C SER A 82 -3.62 8.38 -1.38
N ILE A 83 -4.14 7.24 -0.90
CA ILE A 83 -5.54 6.87 -1.05
C ILE A 83 -6.40 7.81 -0.19
N GLN A 84 -7.48 8.33 -0.78
CA GLN A 84 -8.45 9.22 -0.11
C GLN A 84 -9.85 8.59 -0.04
N ALA A 85 -10.15 7.65 -0.93
CA ALA A 85 -11.38 6.87 -0.92
C ALA A 85 -11.14 5.45 -1.48
N ILE A 86 -11.98 4.50 -1.07
CA ILE A 86 -11.98 3.13 -1.58
C ILE A 86 -13.43 2.72 -1.85
N LYS A 87 -13.71 2.16 -3.02
CA LYS A 87 -14.94 1.41 -3.30
C LYS A 87 -14.67 -0.07 -3.07
N ILE A 88 -15.63 -0.81 -2.53
CA ILE A 88 -15.51 -2.26 -2.29
C ILE A 88 -16.82 -2.94 -2.69
N VAL A 89 -16.71 -4.11 -3.32
CA VAL A 89 -17.81 -5.06 -3.52
C VAL A 89 -17.33 -6.47 -3.16
N THR A 90 -18.20 -7.25 -2.54
CA THR A 90 -17.93 -8.63 -2.13
C THR A 90 -18.92 -9.59 -2.78
N THR A 91 -18.55 -10.85 -2.88
CA THR A 91 -19.49 -11.94 -3.14
C THR A 91 -19.14 -13.13 -2.26
N GLY A 92 -20.14 -13.92 -1.87
CA GLY A 92 -19.94 -15.12 -1.06
C GLY A 92 -19.30 -14.89 0.31
N LEU A 93 -19.39 -13.67 0.86
CA LEU A 93 -18.93 -13.30 2.21
C LEU A 93 -20.10 -12.99 3.16
N ASN A 94 -21.36 -13.06 2.69
CA ASN A 94 -22.52 -12.59 3.44
C ASN A 94 -22.44 -11.07 3.77
N GLY A 95 -21.87 -10.30 2.83
CA GLY A 95 -21.65 -8.87 2.96
C GLY A 95 -20.44 -8.47 3.79
N ILE A 96 -20.19 -7.17 3.81
CA ILE A 96 -19.07 -6.54 4.50
C ILE A 96 -19.47 -5.20 5.11
N CYS A 97 -19.06 -5.00 6.36
CA CYS A 97 -19.03 -3.71 7.03
C CYS A 97 -17.60 -3.17 7.03
N ALA A 98 -17.43 -1.88 6.81
CA ALA A 98 -16.12 -1.25 6.80
C ALA A 98 -16.15 0.22 7.23
N ARG A 99 -15.03 0.71 7.75
CA ARG A 99 -14.83 2.12 8.12
C ARG A 99 -13.39 2.53 7.86
N ALA A 100 -13.21 3.80 7.48
CA ALA A 100 -11.88 4.38 7.30
C ALA A 100 -11.53 5.34 8.43
N HIS A 101 -10.26 5.37 8.80
CA HIS A 101 -9.68 6.41 9.65
C HIS A 101 -9.02 7.47 8.77
N LYS A 102 -9.30 8.75 9.04
CA LYS A 102 -8.75 9.87 8.30
C LYS A 102 -7.56 10.51 9.01
N LEU A 103 -6.53 10.83 8.23
CA LEU A 103 -5.37 11.57 8.68
C LEU A 103 -5.76 13.00 9.13
N ARG A 104 -5.22 13.44 10.27
CA ARG A 104 -5.41 14.76 10.92
C ARG A 104 -6.87 15.11 11.25
N PHE A 105 -7.25 14.85 12.51
CA PHE A 105 -8.42 15.38 13.24
C PHE A 105 -9.83 14.90 12.89
N ALA A 106 -10.02 14.04 11.88
CA ALA A 106 -11.35 13.46 11.61
C ALA A 106 -11.60 12.10 12.30
N GLY A 107 -10.54 11.43 12.78
CA GLY A 107 -10.66 10.14 13.48
C GLY A 107 -11.21 9.03 12.58
N TRP A 108 -11.91 8.07 13.20
CA TRP A 108 -12.70 7.07 12.48
C TRP A 108 -13.98 7.67 11.91
N MET A 109 -14.23 7.40 10.63
CA MET A 109 -15.51 7.67 9.99
C MET A 109 -16.61 6.70 10.46
N GLU A 110 -17.85 7.04 10.12
CA GLU A 110 -19.00 6.14 10.24
C GLU A 110 -18.75 4.80 9.51
N GLN A 111 -19.33 3.73 10.05
CA GLN A 111 -19.25 2.39 9.47
C GLN A 111 -20.31 2.24 8.38
N VAL A 112 -19.85 1.91 7.18
CA VAL A 112 -20.70 1.62 6.02
C VAL A 112 -20.76 0.12 5.86
N CYS A 113 -21.96 -0.43 5.73
CA CYS A 113 -22.18 -1.85 5.47
C CYS A 113 -22.90 -2.04 4.14
N ALA A 114 -22.52 -3.07 3.40
CA ALA A 114 -23.20 -3.53 2.20
C ALA A 114 -23.36 -5.06 2.23
N PRO A 115 -24.48 -5.61 1.74
CA PRO A 115 -24.57 -7.03 1.42
C PRO A 115 -23.66 -7.33 0.21
N ASP A 116 -23.51 -8.62 -0.10
CA ASP A 116 -22.83 -9.04 -1.32
C ASP A 116 -23.48 -8.43 -2.59
N ASP A 117 -22.65 -8.27 -3.62
CA ASP A 117 -22.96 -7.62 -4.91
C ASP A 117 -23.39 -6.14 -4.84
N VAL A 118 -23.34 -5.50 -3.67
CA VAL A 118 -23.58 -4.07 -3.49
C VAL A 118 -22.26 -3.33 -3.20
N GLU A 119 -22.00 -2.25 -3.95
CA GLU A 119 -20.84 -1.40 -3.74
C GLU A 119 -21.01 -0.56 -2.46
N LEU A 120 -20.03 -0.63 -1.55
CA LEU A 120 -19.81 0.39 -0.52
C LEU A 120 -18.67 1.33 -0.90
N MET A 121 -18.68 2.55 -0.34
CA MET A 121 -17.61 3.52 -0.49
C MET A 121 -17.16 4.06 0.87
N LEU A 122 -15.84 4.06 1.08
CA LEU A 122 -15.17 4.65 2.24
C LEU A 122 -14.40 5.90 1.82
N GLY A 123 -14.25 6.87 2.72
CA GLY A 123 -13.44 8.06 2.48
C GLY A 123 -14.13 9.15 1.66
N SER A 124 -13.38 9.91 0.86
CA SER A 124 -13.91 11.02 0.05
C SER A 124 -12.95 11.43 -1.07
N THR A 125 -13.47 11.74 -2.26
CA THR A 125 -12.68 12.11 -3.45
C THR A 125 -12.37 13.60 -3.61
N GLY A 126 -13.11 14.48 -2.92
CA GLY A 126 -13.13 15.94 -3.19
C GLY A 126 -12.36 16.83 -2.20
N ARG A 127 -11.57 16.25 -1.28
CA ARG A 127 -10.72 16.98 -0.33
C ARG A 127 -9.46 16.16 -0.09
N SER A 128 -8.30 16.82 0.06
CA SER A 128 -7.03 16.17 0.41
C SER A 128 -7.08 15.56 1.81
N SER A 129 -7.72 14.40 1.92
CA SER A 129 -7.99 13.67 3.16
C SER A 129 -7.46 12.24 3.04
N PRO A 130 -6.14 12.04 3.20
CA PRO A 130 -5.55 10.70 3.21
C PRO A 130 -6.22 9.79 4.24
N LEU A 131 -6.44 8.54 3.87
CA LEU A 131 -6.79 7.50 4.81
C LEU A 131 -5.52 7.02 5.52
N SER A 132 -5.58 6.82 6.84
CA SER A 132 -4.43 6.33 7.63
C SER A 132 -4.64 4.92 8.18
N ALA A 133 -5.90 4.48 8.34
CA ALA A 133 -6.24 3.11 8.68
C ALA A 133 -7.59 2.71 8.09
N LEU A 134 -7.83 1.41 8.00
CA LEU A 134 -9.07 0.80 7.56
C LEU A 134 -9.44 -0.32 8.52
N MET A 135 -10.72 -0.46 8.82
CA MET A 135 -11.29 -1.56 9.58
C MET A 135 -12.37 -2.23 8.73
N PHE A 136 -12.36 -3.56 8.73
CA PHE A 136 -13.25 -4.41 7.94
C PHE A 136 -13.84 -5.50 8.84
N ASP A 137 -15.09 -5.86 8.58
CA ASP A 137 -15.84 -6.88 9.29
C ASP A 137 -16.73 -7.61 8.28
N THR A 138 -16.46 -8.89 8.03
CA THR A 138 -17.16 -9.70 7.02
C THR A 138 -18.24 -10.56 7.66
N GLY A 139 -19.40 -10.71 7.00
CA GLY A 139 -20.49 -11.54 7.53
C GLY A 139 -20.16 -13.04 7.65
N SER A 140 -19.15 -13.50 6.91
CA SER A 140 -18.61 -14.86 6.88
C SER A 140 -17.30 -14.89 6.07
N GLY A 141 -16.64 -16.05 6.00
CA GLY A 141 -15.37 -16.19 5.28
C GLY A 141 -14.16 -15.77 6.13
N THR A 142 -13.03 -15.54 5.46
CA THR A 142 -11.82 -14.91 6.06
C THR A 142 -11.46 -13.74 5.15
N LEU A 143 -11.17 -12.57 5.70
CA LEU A 143 -10.60 -11.47 4.93
C LEU A 143 -9.15 -11.29 5.34
N CYS A 144 -8.27 -11.27 4.35
CA CYS A 144 -6.89 -10.84 4.48
C CYS A 144 -6.75 -9.41 3.93
N ALA A 145 -6.09 -8.54 4.69
CA ALA A 145 -5.80 -7.17 4.28
C ALA A 145 -4.35 -6.80 4.57
N GLN A 146 -3.76 -5.99 3.69
CA GLN A 146 -2.42 -5.43 3.83
C GLN A 146 -2.40 -4.02 3.21
N VAL A 147 -1.62 -3.11 3.78
CA VAL A 147 -1.48 -1.74 3.27
C VAL A 147 -0.02 -1.34 3.11
N HIS A 148 0.24 -0.55 2.07
CA HIS A 148 1.50 0.17 1.89
C HIS A 148 1.36 1.58 2.45
N MET A 149 2.02 1.84 3.57
CA MET A 149 2.04 3.14 4.23
C MET A 149 3.13 4.04 3.66
N GLY A 150 2.88 5.34 3.61
CA GLY A 150 3.89 6.36 3.32
C GLY A 150 5.08 6.25 4.27
N PHE A 151 6.29 6.31 3.72
CA PHE A 151 7.59 6.22 4.40
C PHE A 151 7.92 4.90 5.14
N ILE A 152 6.95 4.04 5.43
CA ILE A 152 7.16 2.71 6.04
C ILE A 152 7.26 1.60 4.97
N GLY A 153 6.46 1.69 3.91
CA GLY A 153 6.29 0.60 2.94
C GLY A 153 5.14 -0.34 3.30
N TRP A 154 5.20 -1.58 2.83
CA TRP A 154 4.21 -2.62 3.15
C TRP A 154 4.27 -2.99 4.64
N MET A 155 3.13 -2.95 5.31
CA MET A 155 2.94 -3.52 6.65
C MET A 155 2.73 -5.03 6.57
N ASP A 156 2.78 -5.75 7.70
CA ASP A 156 2.38 -7.15 7.75
C ASP A 156 0.90 -7.33 7.36
N GLN A 157 0.60 -8.48 6.75
CA GLN A 157 -0.75 -8.87 6.35
C GLN A 157 -1.55 -9.34 7.58
N VAL A 158 -2.78 -8.85 7.73
CA VAL A 158 -3.72 -9.25 8.79
C VAL A 158 -4.83 -10.08 8.16
N CYS A 159 -5.06 -11.29 8.66
CA CYS A 159 -6.14 -12.18 8.21
C CYS A 159 -6.98 -12.64 9.39
N ASP A 160 -8.30 -12.46 9.33
CA ASP A 160 -9.24 -13.00 10.33
C ASP A 160 -10.62 -13.25 9.70
N ARG A 161 -11.48 -13.97 10.42
CA ARG A 161 -12.92 -14.11 10.16
C ARG A 161 -13.75 -13.09 10.95
N ALA A 162 -13.13 -12.44 11.93
CA ALA A 162 -13.69 -11.34 12.71
C ALA A 162 -13.20 -9.97 12.18
N THR A 163 -13.52 -8.90 12.91
CA THR A 163 -13.12 -7.54 12.57
C THR A 163 -11.59 -7.37 12.53
N ILE A 164 -11.04 -7.05 11.35
CA ILE A 164 -9.62 -6.72 11.16
C ILE A 164 -9.38 -5.22 11.08
N THR A 165 -8.16 -4.78 11.39
CA THR A 165 -7.72 -3.39 11.21
C THR A 165 -6.32 -3.34 10.62
N VAL A 166 -6.13 -2.50 9.60
CA VAL A 166 -4.85 -2.29 8.91
C VAL A 166 -4.51 -0.81 8.79
N GLY A 167 -3.21 -0.50 8.75
CA GLY A 167 -2.70 0.87 8.75
C GLY A 167 -2.39 1.39 10.16
N THR A 168 -2.29 2.70 10.30
CA THR A 168 -1.95 3.36 11.56
C THR A 168 -2.96 4.47 11.88
N PRO A 169 -3.97 4.23 12.73
CA PRO A 169 -4.91 5.29 13.12
C PRO A 169 -4.20 6.36 13.96
N ASP A 170 -3.35 5.94 14.90
CA ASP A 170 -2.68 6.82 15.88
C ASP A 170 -1.35 7.42 15.38
N ARG A 171 -0.90 7.08 14.16
CA ARG A 171 0.29 7.68 13.55
C ARG A 171 -0.12 8.47 12.32
N ALA A 172 0.46 9.66 12.17
CA ALA A 172 0.07 10.62 11.14
C ALA A 172 0.64 10.28 9.74
N LEU A 173 0.43 9.04 9.29
CA LEU A 173 0.90 8.49 8.03
C LEU A 173 -0.28 8.13 7.13
N ASP A 174 -0.04 8.14 5.81
CA ASP A 174 -1.04 7.86 4.79
C ASP A 174 -0.91 6.46 4.20
N ILE A 175 -2.05 5.84 3.87
CA ILE A 175 -2.11 4.65 3.01
C ILE A 175 -1.91 5.11 1.56
N GLN A 176 -0.98 4.48 0.83
CA GLN A 176 -0.69 4.77 -0.58
C GLN A 176 -1.18 3.64 -1.50
N ALA A 177 -1.11 2.39 -1.04
CA ALA A 177 -1.70 1.23 -1.71
C ALA A 177 -2.35 0.27 -0.71
N ILE A 178 -3.27 -0.55 -1.20
CA ILE A 178 -3.98 -1.59 -0.46
C ILE A 178 -3.97 -2.90 -1.26
N TRP A 179 -3.96 -4.00 -0.52
CA TRP A 179 -4.09 -5.36 -0.99
C TRP A 179 -5.12 -6.06 -0.09
N LEU A 180 -6.15 -6.65 -0.68
CA LEU A 180 -7.19 -7.47 -0.04
C LEU A 180 -7.33 -8.79 -0.80
N ALA A 181 -7.62 -9.87 -0.06
CA ALA A 181 -7.95 -11.19 -0.60
C ALA A 181 -8.81 -11.98 0.40
N VAL A 182 -9.54 -12.99 -0.07
CA VAL A 182 -10.37 -13.90 0.74
C VAL A 182 -10.03 -15.38 0.52
#